data_AF-A0A4W5JPA8-F1
#
_entry.id   AF-A0A4W5JPA8-F1
#
_cell.length_a   1.000
_cell.length_b   1.000
_cell.length_c   1.000
_cell.angle_alpha   90.00
_cell.angle_beta   90.00
_cell.angle_gamma   90.00
#
_symmetry.space_group_name_H-M   'P 1'
#
loop_
_entity.id
_entity.type
_entity.pdbx_description
1 polymer ?
#
loop_
_entity_poly.entity_id
_entity_poly.type
_entity_poly.pdbx_seq_one_letter_code
_entity_poly.pdbx_strand_id
1 'polypeptide(L)'
;KQVEKIRKALKTLEKDFFKSTSIKDLKVGSVEEFQGQERRVILVSTVRSSTQYVKTDQLFSLGFVKNEKRFNVAVTRAKALLIVVGNPLVLRGDPTWGRFLEFCSQAGGKTGFDSSQAEGEEEVVERLAALCLQADPHVETEESQVQQQIEPEWRNEQ
;
A
#
# COMPACT_ATOMS: atom_id res chain seq x y z
N LYS A 1 3.88 -10.19 5.99
CA LYS A 1 4.01 -9.27 4.83
C LYS A 1 2.63 -8.76 4.36
N GLN A 2 2.50 -7.57 3.73
CA GLN A 2 1.18 -7.00 3.32
C GLN A 2 0.38 -7.92 2.39
N VAL A 3 1.07 -8.53 1.42
CA VAL A 3 0.46 -9.47 0.45
C VAL A 3 -0.27 -10.61 1.16
N GLU A 4 0.30 -11.14 2.24
CA GLU A 4 -0.33 -12.21 3.04
C GLU A 4 -1.57 -11.71 3.78
N LYS A 5 -1.54 -10.48 4.31
CA LYS A 5 -2.71 -9.87 4.97
C LYS A 5 -3.88 -9.74 4.00
N ILE A 6 -3.63 -9.24 2.78
CA ILE A 6 -4.65 -9.13 1.74
C ILE A 6 -5.16 -10.51 1.33
N ARG A 7 -4.27 -11.48 1.09
CA ARG A 7 -4.66 -12.86 0.77
C ARG A 7 -5.50 -13.50 1.88
N LYS A 8 -5.17 -13.28 3.16
CA LYS A 8 -5.95 -13.78 4.31
C LYS A 8 -7.33 -13.13 4.36
N ALA A 9 -7.42 -11.81 4.23
CA ALA A 9 -8.68 -11.08 4.22
C ALA A 9 -9.62 -11.55 3.11
N LEU A 10 -9.09 -11.74 1.89
CA LEU A 10 -9.86 -12.25 0.75
C LEU A 10 -10.43 -13.66 0.99
N LYS A 11 -9.65 -14.56 1.62
CA LYS A 11 -10.12 -15.91 1.98
C LYS A 11 -11.24 -15.88 3.01
N THR A 12 -11.20 -14.94 3.96
CA THR A 12 -12.29 -14.76 4.93
C THR A 12 -13.55 -14.27 4.22
N LEU A 13 -13.43 -13.25 3.36
CA LEU A 13 -14.56 -12.70 2.60
C LEU A 13 -15.19 -13.70 1.62
N GLU A 14 -14.41 -14.63 1.06
CA GLU A 14 -14.92 -15.72 0.22
C GLU A 14 -15.92 -16.60 0.96
N LYS A 15 -15.68 -16.87 2.26
CA LYS A 15 -16.58 -17.67 3.08
C LYS A 15 -17.92 -16.97 3.36
N ASP A 16 -17.88 -15.63 3.49
CA ASP A 16 -19.01 -14.86 4.00
C ASP A 16 -19.90 -14.28 2.88
N PHE A 17 -19.35 -13.89 1.73
CA PHE A 17 -20.07 -13.06 0.74
C PHE A 17 -20.10 -13.58 -0.70
N PHE A 18 -19.04 -14.25 -1.18
CA PHE A 18 -18.89 -14.54 -2.62
C PHE A 18 -19.09 -16.02 -2.94
N LYS A 19 -20.36 -16.47 -2.99
CA LYS A 19 -20.69 -17.84 -3.46
C LYS A 19 -20.58 -18.02 -4.98
N SER A 20 -20.54 -16.94 -5.78
CA SER A 20 -20.65 -17.01 -7.25
C SER A 20 -19.47 -16.42 -8.03
N THR A 21 -18.54 -15.71 -7.39
CA THR A 21 -17.37 -15.13 -8.06
C THR A 21 -16.10 -15.73 -7.50
N SER A 22 -15.35 -16.41 -8.36
CA SER A 22 -14.06 -17.03 -8.06
C SER A 22 -13.04 -15.95 -7.68
N ILE A 23 -12.89 -15.68 -6.37
CA ILE A 23 -11.76 -14.89 -5.84
C ILE A 23 -10.42 -15.57 -6.17
N LYS A 24 -10.45 -16.87 -6.51
CA LYS A 24 -9.27 -17.64 -6.92
C LYS A 24 -8.56 -17.09 -8.16
N ASP A 25 -9.27 -16.35 -9.02
CA ASP A 25 -8.68 -15.71 -10.21
C ASP A 25 -8.02 -14.36 -9.90
N LEU A 26 -8.19 -13.84 -8.68
CA LEU A 26 -7.57 -12.59 -8.25
C LEU A 26 -6.10 -12.84 -7.89
N LYS A 27 -5.20 -12.37 -8.76
CA LYS A 27 -3.77 -12.34 -8.45
C LYS A 27 -3.49 -11.23 -7.43
N VAL A 28 -2.86 -11.59 -6.31
CA VAL A 28 -2.34 -10.67 -5.29
C VAL A 28 -0.87 -10.97 -5.10
N GLY A 29 0.00 -9.97 -5.15
CA GLY A 29 1.46 -10.13 -5.09
C GLY A 29 2.18 -8.80 -4.94
N SER A 30 3.50 -8.84 -4.80
CA SER A 30 4.35 -7.63 -4.84
C SER A 30 4.42 -7.06 -6.25
N VAL A 31 4.94 -5.83 -6.40
CA VAL A 31 5.03 -5.17 -7.72
C VAL A 31 5.89 -5.98 -8.70
N GLU A 32 6.95 -6.62 -8.22
CA GLU A 32 7.85 -7.47 -9.01
C GLU A 32 7.10 -8.65 -9.64
N GLU A 33 6.17 -9.27 -8.89
CA GLU A 33 5.38 -10.41 -9.40
C GLU A 33 4.43 -10.04 -10.56
N PHE A 34 4.24 -8.74 -10.81
CA PHE A 34 3.42 -8.18 -11.89
C PHE A 34 4.26 -7.58 -13.03
N GLN A 35 5.59 -7.62 -12.96
CA GLN A 35 6.42 -7.18 -14.08
C GLN A 35 6.11 -8.00 -15.34
N GLY A 36 5.91 -7.31 -16.47
CA GLY A 36 5.54 -7.95 -17.75
C GLY A 36 4.11 -8.49 -17.82
N GLN A 37 3.28 -8.30 -16.78
CA GLN A 37 1.90 -8.77 -16.75
C GLN A 37 0.93 -7.60 -16.62
N GLU A 38 -0.09 -7.56 -17.47
CA GLU A 38 -1.12 -6.51 -17.41
C GLU A 38 -2.47 -7.10 -16.98
N ARG A 39 -3.32 -6.26 -16.39
CA ARG A 39 -4.70 -6.61 -16.04
C ARG A 39 -5.65 -5.47 -16.41
N ARG A 40 -6.92 -5.78 -16.64
CA ARG A 40 -7.95 -4.77 -16.93
C ARG A 40 -8.03 -3.73 -15.81
N VAL A 41 -8.06 -4.19 -14.56
CA VAL A 41 -8.09 -3.35 -13.36
C VAL A 41 -6.91 -3.75 -12.46
N ILE A 42 -6.22 -2.76 -11.90
CA ILE A 42 -5.16 -2.94 -10.91
C ILE A 42 -5.50 -2.12 -9.67
N LEU A 43 -5.36 -2.74 -8.50
CA LEU A 43 -5.42 -2.06 -7.21
C LEU A 43 -4.03 -2.09 -6.58
N VAL A 44 -3.49 -0.91 -6.26
CA VAL A 44 -2.19 -0.73 -5.62
C VAL A 44 -2.42 -0.29 -4.18
N SER A 45 -1.87 -1.03 -3.23
CA SER A 45 -1.76 -0.60 -1.83
C SER A 45 -0.34 -0.12 -1.57
N THR A 46 -0.17 1.12 -1.13
CA THR A 46 1.17 1.66 -0.82
C THR A 46 1.67 1.27 0.58
N VAL A 47 0.83 0.59 1.38
CA VAL A 47 1.13 -0.08 2.66
C VAL A 47 1.54 0.84 3.82
N ARG A 48 2.13 2.01 3.55
CA ARG A 48 2.67 2.90 4.58
C ARG A 48 1.66 3.97 4.96
N SER A 49 1.38 4.07 6.26
CA SER A 49 0.33 4.93 6.81
C SER A 49 0.77 5.87 7.92
N SER A 50 1.98 5.73 8.49
CA SER A 50 2.41 6.54 9.64
C SER A 50 3.57 7.46 9.31
N THR A 51 3.43 8.69 9.80
CA THR A 51 4.33 9.85 9.72
C THR A 51 5.23 9.99 10.94
N GLN A 52 4.92 9.33 12.07
CA GLN A 52 5.81 9.25 13.24
C GLN A 52 7.15 8.56 12.91
N TYR A 53 7.17 7.72 11.87
CA TYR A 53 8.39 7.14 11.33
C TYR A 53 9.13 8.06 10.36
N VAL A 54 8.62 9.24 9.98
CA VAL A 54 9.23 10.13 8.96
C VAL A 54 10.58 10.70 9.41
N LYS A 55 10.80 10.92 10.71
CA LYS A 55 12.12 11.35 11.23
C LYS A 55 13.15 10.21 11.23
N THR A 56 12.71 8.96 11.39
CA THR A 56 13.57 7.78 11.36
C THR A 56 13.75 7.25 9.91
N ASP A 57 12.74 7.41 9.05
CA ASP A 57 12.72 6.98 7.64
C ASP A 57 13.50 7.92 6.71
N GLN A 58 13.82 9.14 7.14
CA GLN A 58 14.84 9.95 6.48
C GLN A 58 16.20 9.25 6.49
N LEU A 59 16.51 8.43 7.50
CA LEU A 59 17.72 7.60 7.56
C LEU A 59 17.58 6.25 6.84
N PHE A 60 16.40 5.63 6.84
CA PHE A 60 16.25 4.21 6.42
C PHE A 60 15.79 3.96 4.99
N SER A 61 15.63 5.00 4.16
CA SER A 61 15.19 4.87 2.76
C SER A 61 13.82 4.18 2.61
N LEU A 62 12.82 4.99 2.24
CA LEU A 62 11.51 4.63 1.70
C LEU A 62 11.58 3.61 0.52
N GLY A 63 12.09 2.40 0.73
CA GLY A 63 12.61 1.51 -0.32
C GLY A 63 11.60 0.99 -1.36
N PHE A 64 10.29 1.16 -1.11
CA PHE A 64 9.25 0.94 -2.11
C PHE A 64 8.79 2.25 -2.78
N VAL A 65 8.52 3.28 -1.99
CA VAL A 65 7.95 4.55 -2.47
C VAL A 65 8.98 5.36 -3.26
N LYS A 66 10.25 5.38 -2.82
CA LYS A 66 11.36 6.07 -3.52
C LYS A 66 11.92 5.32 -4.72
N ASN A 67 11.39 4.14 -5.05
CA ASN A 67 11.88 3.36 -6.17
C ASN A 67 11.06 3.68 -7.43
N GLU A 68 11.59 4.54 -8.29
CA GLU A 68 10.93 4.96 -9.54
C GLU A 68 10.62 3.79 -10.47
N LYS A 69 11.45 2.74 -10.50
CA LYS A 69 11.19 1.54 -11.31
C LYS A 69 9.94 0.81 -10.80
N ARG A 70 9.79 0.68 -9.47
CA ARG A 70 8.59 0.08 -8.86
C ARG A 70 7.35 0.93 -9.09
N PHE A 71 7.46 2.26 -9.00
CA PHE A 71 6.37 3.16 -9.37
C PHE A 71 5.93 2.92 -10.80
N ASN A 72 6.86 2.94 -11.76
CA ASN A 72 6.57 2.75 -13.18
C ASN A 72 5.87 1.43 -13.45
N VAL A 73 6.37 0.33 -12.87
CA VAL A 73 5.72 -0.97 -13.00
C VAL A 73 4.30 -0.86 -12.46
N ALA A 74 4.10 -0.41 -11.21
CA ALA A 74 2.81 -0.36 -10.55
C ALA A 74 1.73 0.43 -11.33
N VAL A 75 2.07 1.62 -11.85
CA VAL A 75 1.10 2.49 -12.55
C VAL A 75 0.80 2.05 -13.98
N THR A 76 1.69 1.29 -14.63
CA THR A 76 1.54 0.88 -16.03
C THR A 76 0.95 -0.51 -16.21
N ARG A 77 0.59 -1.25 -15.14
CA ARG A 77 0.00 -2.59 -15.28
C ARG A 77 -1.50 -2.56 -15.64
N ALA A 78 -2.18 -1.44 -15.45
CA ALA A 78 -3.61 -1.30 -15.66
C ALA A 78 -3.94 -0.97 -17.13
N LYS A 79 -4.87 -1.73 -17.73
CA LYS A 79 -5.37 -1.45 -19.09
C LYS A 79 -6.56 -0.50 -19.13
N ALA A 80 -7.39 -0.50 -18.09
CA ALA A 80 -8.64 0.27 -18.06
C ALA A 80 -8.79 1.09 -16.78
N LEU A 81 -8.43 0.55 -15.62
CA LEU A 81 -8.57 1.27 -14.35
C LEU A 81 -7.42 0.96 -13.39
N LEU A 82 -6.81 2.03 -12.87
CA LEU A 82 -5.84 1.99 -11.79
C LEU A 82 -6.46 2.61 -10.54
N ILE A 83 -6.51 1.86 -9.45
CA ILE A 83 -6.91 2.35 -8.13
C ILE A 83 -5.70 2.31 -7.22
N VAL A 84 -5.33 3.44 -6.63
CA VAL A 84 -4.23 3.51 -5.66
C VAL A 84 -4.80 3.88 -4.29
N VAL A 85 -4.50 3.06 -3.29
CA VAL A 85 -4.89 3.26 -1.89
C VAL A 85 -3.62 3.48 -1.07
N GLY A 86 -3.49 4.67 -0.48
CA GLY A 86 -2.30 5.07 0.27
C GLY A 86 -2.47 6.35 1.06
N ASN A 87 -1.52 6.63 1.95
CA ASN A 87 -1.50 7.89 2.70
C ASN A 87 -0.84 9.00 1.86
N PRO A 88 -1.58 10.04 1.44
CA PRO A 88 -1.04 11.12 0.60
C PRO A 88 0.04 11.96 1.31
N LEU A 89 0.03 12.05 2.64
CA LEU A 89 1.07 12.78 3.40
C LEU A 89 2.43 12.10 3.26
N VAL A 90 2.45 10.77 3.32
CA VAL A 90 3.66 9.96 3.15
C VAL A 90 4.12 9.97 1.69
N LEU A 91 3.18 9.80 0.75
CA LEU A 91 3.50 9.71 -0.68
C LEU A 91 4.04 11.02 -1.26
N ARG A 92 3.60 12.18 -0.75
CA ARG A 92 4.14 13.49 -1.16
C ARG A 92 5.62 13.69 -0.82
N GLY A 93 6.16 12.91 0.11
CA GLY A 93 7.59 12.94 0.43
C GLY A 93 8.49 12.43 -0.69
N ASP A 94 7.93 11.74 -1.69
CA ASP A 94 8.62 11.34 -2.91
C ASP A 94 8.19 12.21 -4.11
N PRO A 95 9.12 12.78 -4.90
CA PRO A 95 8.77 13.66 -6.02
C PRO A 95 7.90 13.01 -7.09
N THR A 96 8.10 11.72 -7.37
CA THR A 96 7.39 10.99 -8.43
C THR A 96 5.95 10.74 -8.00
N TRP A 97 5.76 10.24 -6.78
CA TRP A 97 4.43 10.10 -6.19
C TRP A 97 3.73 11.44 -5.99
N GLY A 98 4.46 12.49 -5.59
CA GLY A 98 3.94 13.85 -5.47
C GLY A 98 3.32 14.35 -6.78
N ARG A 99 4.04 14.23 -7.90
CA ARG A 99 3.52 14.59 -9.23
C ARG A 99 2.33 13.73 -9.64
N PHE A 100 2.36 12.43 -9.35
CA PHE A 100 1.23 11.54 -9.64
C PHE A 100 -0.04 11.96 -8.88
N LEU A 101 0.08 12.28 -7.59
CA LEU A 101 -1.05 12.76 -6.79
C LEU A 101 -1.60 14.10 -7.29
N GLU A 102 -0.73 15.00 -7.71
CA GLU A 102 -1.13 16.27 -8.32
C GLU A 102 -1.90 16.05 -9.63
N PHE A 103 -1.38 15.19 -10.52
CA PHE A 103 -2.07 14.77 -11.73
C PHE A 103 -3.47 14.20 -11.44
N CYS A 104 -3.58 13.28 -10.48
CA CYS A 104 -4.87 12.71 -10.07
C CYS A 104 -5.82 13.78 -9.52
N SER A 105 -5.30 14.76 -8.77
CA SER A 105 -6.11 15.86 -8.24
C SER A 105 -6.65 16.75 -9.36
N GLN A 106 -5.81 17.12 -10.32
CA GLN A 106 -6.20 17.96 -11.46
C GLN A 106 -7.21 17.24 -12.38
N ALA A 107 -7.07 15.92 -12.53
CA ALA A 107 -8.00 15.09 -13.30
C ALA A 107 -9.31 14.74 -12.55
N GLY A 108 -9.48 15.21 -11.31
CA GLY A 108 -10.66 14.87 -10.48
C GLY A 108 -10.72 13.42 -10.00
N GLY A 109 -9.61 12.68 -10.09
CA GLY A 109 -9.48 11.28 -9.69
C GLY A 109 -9.06 11.04 -8.24
N LYS A 110 -8.88 12.10 -7.45
CA LYS A 110 -8.54 12.02 -6.02
C LYS A 110 -9.81 12.07 -5.17
N THR A 111 -9.95 11.14 -4.23
CA THR A 111 -11.00 11.16 -3.19
C THR A 111 -10.43 10.71 -1.84
N GLY A 112 -11.15 10.95 -0.75
CA GLY A 112 -10.75 10.62 0.62
C GLY A 112 -10.12 11.79 1.37
N PHE A 113 -8.91 11.60 1.89
CA PHE A 113 -8.24 12.58 2.76
C PHE A 113 -7.98 13.93 2.04
N ASP A 114 -8.56 14.99 2.58
CA ASP A 114 -8.28 16.36 2.13
C ASP A 114 -7.08 16.93 2.88
N SER A 115 -6.08 17.37 2.13
CA SER A 115 -4.87 17.95 2.70
C SER A 115 -5.02 19.42 3.07
N SER A 116 -6.08 20.11 2.61
CA SER A 116 -6.38 21.48 3.08
C SER A 116 -6.95 21.50 4.49
N GLN A 117 -7.54 20.39 4.93
CA GLN A 117 -7.95 20.16 6.31
C GLN A 117 -6.89 19.28 6.95
N ALA A 118 -5.74 19.87 7.28
CA ALA A 118 -4.78 19.24 8.18
C ALA A 118 -5.35 19.22 9.61
N GLU A 119 -6.54 18.65 9.76
CA GLU A 119 -6.96 17.94 10.97
C GLU A 119 -5.83 16.94 11.26
N GLY A 120 -5.26 17.03 12.46
CA GLY A 120 -4.02 16.32 12.79
C GLY A 120 -4.09 14.84 12.44
N GLU A 121 -2.95 14.23 12.14
CA GLU A 121 -2.87 12.79 11.83
C GLU A 121 -3.56 11.92 12.88
N GLU A 122 -3.60 12.39 14.13
CA GLU A 122 -4.35 11.82 15.25
C GLU A 122 -5.86 11.72 14.99
N GLU A 123 -6.49 12.75 14.42
CA GLU A 123 -7.93 12.76 14.11
C GLU A 123 -8.29 11.80 12.98
N VAL A 124 -7.40 11.67 11.98
CA VAL A 124 -7.56 10.68 10.91
C VAL A 124 -7.46 9.25 11.46
N VAL A 125 -6.49 9.01 12.35
CA VAL A 125 -6.33 7.72 13.03
C VAL A 125 -7.57 7.40 13.86
N GLU A 126 -8.12 8.38 14.58
CA GLU A 126 -9.34 8.22 15.36
C GLU A 126 -10.55 7.90 14.48
N ARG A 127 -10.72 8.60 13.35
CA ARG A 127 -11.78 8.31 12.37
C ARG A 127 -11.64 6.92 11.74
N LEU A 128 -10.41 6.49 11.45
CA LEU A 128 -10.14 5.14 10.93
C LEU A 128 -10.36 4.05 11.99
N ALA A 129 -10.04 4.33 13.25
CA ALA A 129 -10.31 3.43 14.37
C ALA A 129 -11.82 3.32 14.63
N ALA A 130 -12.55 4.43 14.52
CA ALA A 130 -14.00 4.49 14.64
C ALA A 130 -14.75 3.74 13.52
N LEU A 131 -14.09 3.49 12.38
CA LEU A 131 -14.67 2.70 11.29
C LEU A 131 -14.83 1.21 11.63
N CYS A 132 -14.41 0.75 12.83
CA CYS A 132 -14.71 -0.58 13.38
C CYS A 132 -14.68 -1.70 12.32
N LEU A 133 -13.63 -1.73 11.51
CA LEU A 133 -13.31 -2.92 10.72
C LEU A 133 -12.88 -3.95 11.75
N GLN A 134 -13.75 -4.91 12.06
CA GLN A 134 -13.42 -6.05 12.93
C GLN A 134 -12.36 -6.92 12.25
N ALA A 135 -11.12 -6.44 12.27
CA ALA A 135 -9.94 -7.24 11.99
C ALA A 135 -9.52 -7.84 13.34
N ASP A 136 -9.90 -9.09 13.55
CA ASP A 136 -9.48 -9.89 14.69
C ASP A 136 -7.94 -9.73 14.87
N PRO A 137 -7.44 -9.17 15.99
CA PRO A 137 -6.02 -8.87 16.14
C PRO A 137 -5.15 -10.13 16.31
N HIS A 138 -5.76 -11.32 16.37
CA HIS A 138 -5.03 -12.57 16.51
C HIS A 138 -4.48 -13.05 15.16
N VAL A 139 -3.44 -12.35 14.70
CA VAL A 139 -2.41 -12.94 13.85
C VAL A 139 -1.20 -13.09 14.74
N GLU A 140 -0.98 -14.29 15.27
CA GLU A 140 0.30 -14.65 15.90
C GLU A 140 1.40 -14.43 14.88
N THR A 141 2.06 -13.27 14.97
CA THR A 141 3.35 -13.05 14.36
C THR A 141 4.38 -13.44 15.40
N GLU A 142 4.75 -14.72 15.42
CA GLU A 142 6.04 -15.13 15.96
C GLU A 142 7.12 -14.59 15.02
N GLU A 143 7.58 -13.37 15.26
CA GLU A 143 8.94 -12.98 14.89
C GLU A 143 9.34 -11.77 15.75
N SER A 144 10.33 -12.00 16.61
CA SER A 144 10.79 -11.05 17.61
C SER A 144 11.50 -9.85 16.97
N GLN A 145 11.19 -8.67 17.49
CA GLN A 145 11.76 -7.39 17.10
C GLN A 145 13.27 -7.38 17.40
N VAL A 146 14.07 -6.63 16.63
CA VAL A 146 15.51 -6.30 16.84
C VAL A 146 16.58 -7.08 16.03
N GLN A 147 16.33 -8.25 15.42
CA GLN A 147 17.42 -8.98 14.70
C GLN A 147 17.46 -8.88 13.17
N GLN A 148 16.46 -8.30 12.49
CA GLN A 148 16.48 -8.16 11.01
C GLN A 148 17.11 -6.85 10.49
N GLN A 149 17.68 -6.01 11.36
CA GLN A 149 18.16 -4.67 10.99
C GLN A 149 19.67 -4.53 10.76
N ILE A 150 20.48 -5.59 10.89
CA ILE A 150 21.94 -5.44 10.79
C ILE A 150 22.50 -5.79 9.40
N GLU A 151 21.86 -6.66 8.60
CA GLU A 151 22.37 -6.95 7.24
C GLU A 151 21.29 -7.60 6.36
N PRO A 152 20.64 -6.86 5.44
CA PRO A 152 19.68 -7.45 4.52
C PRO A 152 20.37 -8.05 3.29
N GLU A 153 19.95 -9.27 2.92
CA GLU A 153 20.56 -10.14 1.88
C GLU A 153 20.70 -9.50 0.48
N TRP A 154 19.93 -8.45 0.18
CA TRP A 154 19.97 -7.77 -1.11
C TRP A 154 21.26 -6.98 -1.38
N ARG A 155 22.18 -6.88 -0.41
CA ARG A 155 23.48 -6.19 -0.58
C ARG A 155 24.51 -7.03 -1.36
N ASN A 156 24.31 -8.35 -1.47
CA ASN A 156 25.29 -9.28 -2.05
C ASN A 156 24.81 -10.00 -3.31
N GLU A 157 23.89 -9.42 -4.07
CA GLU A 157 23.60 -9.89 -5.43
C GLU A 157 24.01 -8.80 -6.45
N GLN A 158 25.01 -9.17 -7.24
CA GLN A 158 25.90 -8.43 -8.15
C GLN A 158 25.32 -7.22 -8.90
#